data_AF-A0A3N5KCV7-F1
#
_entry.id   AF-A0A3N5KCV7-F1
#
_cell.length_a   1.000
_cell.length_b   1.000
_cell.length_c   1.000
_cell.angle_alpha   90.00
_cell.angle_beta   90.00
_cell.angle_gamma   90.00
#
_symmetry.space_group_name_H-M   'P 1'
#
loop_
_entity.id
_entity.type
_entity.pdbx_description
1 polymer ?
#
loop_
_entity_poly.entity_id
_entity_poly.type
_entity_poly.pdbx_seq_one_letter_code
_entity_poly.pdbx_strand_id
1 'polypeptide(L)'
;MSSEGQVVLGGLSRVFSIEGQAGPDHIPFYHSWAAAGAVEQPVGDVTRVEAPSQTEYGAFDVVGEVLGALENATITLSLRDRMTASEVLDYVKRRCPFDVQIHHGVCQDPRDFDAGWDKIRVFENARATGYSTSELGSLASGDVDVINEELE
;
A
#
# COMPACT_ATOMS: atom_id res chain seq x y z
N MET A 1 3.01 -18.09 -22.57
CA MET A 1 3.48 -19.01 -21.51
C MET A 1 2.50 -18.89 -20.36
N SER A 2 1.90 -20.00 -19.93
CA SER A 2 0.91 -19.98 -18.84
C SER A 2 1.60 -19.65 -17.53
N SER A 3 1.17 -18.59 -16.85
CA SER A 3 1.72 -18.08 -15.59
C SER A 3 1.08 -18.72 -14.34
N GLU A 4 0.35 -19.83 -14.49
CA GLU A 4 -0.27 -20.53 -13.37
C GLU A 4 0.80 -21.05 -12.39
N GLY A 5 0.78 -20.49 -11.17
CA GLY A 5 1.60 -20.95 -10.04
C GLY A 5 2.96 -20.27 -9.85
N GLN A 6 3.29 -19.23 -10.64
CA GLN A 6 4.55 -18.51 -10.44
C GLN A 6 4.47 -17.59 -9.20
N VAL A 7 5.46 -17.72 -8.31
CA VAL A 7 5.61 -16.83 -7.15
C VAL A 7 6.10 -15.46 -7.61
N VAL A 8 5.40 -14.41 -7.19
CA VAL A 8 5.78 -13.02 -7.45
C VAL A 8 6.90 -12.60 -6.48
N LEU A 9 8.02 -12.13 -7.03
CA LEU A 9 9.14 -11.63 -6.23
C LEU A 9 9.02 -10.11 -6.04
N GLY A 10 9.25 -9.62 -4.82
CA GLY A 10 9.15 -8.19 -4.50
C GLY A 10 10.08 -7.29 -5.34
N GLY A 11 11.27 -7.79 -5.72
CA GLY A 11 12.21 -7.05 -6.57
C GLY A 11 11.72 -6.81 -8.02
N LEU A 12 10.65 -7.50 -8.43
CA LEU A 12 10.01 -7.32 -9.73
C LEU A 12 8.84 -6.32 -9.68
N SER A 13 8.59 -5.69 -8.52
CA SER A 13 7.54 -4.68 -8.36
C SER A 13 8.02 -3.29 -8.78
N ARG A 14 7.12 -2.49 -9.34
CA ARG A 14 7.30 -1.09 -9.72
C ARG A 14 6.12 -0.26 -9.25
N VAL A 15 6.40 0.90 -8.68
CA VAL A 15 5.40 1.80 -8.11
C VAL A 15 5.15 2.95 -9.08
N PHE A 16 3.88 3.18 -9.36
CA PHE A 16 3.40 4.32 -10.13
C PHE A 16 2.36 5.07 -9.32
N SER A 17 2.28 6.39 -9.51
CA SER A 17 1.19 7.19 -8.98
C SER A 17 0.54 8.03 -10.06
N ILE A 18 -0.75 8.32 -9.91
CA ILE A 18 -1.48 9.19 -10.82
C ILE A 18 -2.15 10.28 -10.00
N GLU A 19 -1.61 11.50 -10.08
CA GLU A 19 -2.23 12.65 -9.43
C GLU A 19 -3.55 12.98 -10.12
N GLY A 20 -4.60 13.23 -9.33
CA GLY A 20 -5.93 13.49 -9.88
C GLY A 20 -6.66 12.24 -10.38
N GLN A 21 -6.16 11.04 -10.04
CA GLN A 21 -6.72 9.73 -10.41
C GLN A 21 -6.55 9.36 -11.89
N ALA A 22 -6.81 8.11 -12.27
CA ALA A 22 -6.69 7.67 -13.66
C ALA A 22 -7.58 8.51 -14.60
N GLY A 23 -6.97 9.08 -15.66
CA GLY A 23 -7.65 9.91 -16.65
C GLY A 23 -6.80 10.12 -17.90
N PRO A 24 -7.40 10.51 -19.04
CA PRO A 24 -6.69 10.64 -20.31
C PRO A 24 -5.63 11.75 -20.31
N ASP A 25 -5.78 12.75 -19.45
CA ASP A 25 -4.85 13.88 -19.29
C ASP A 25 -3.95 13.73 -18.05
N HIS A 26 -4.08 12.64 -17.28
CA HIS A 26 -3.31 12.40 -16.06
C HIS A 26 -2.19 11.40 -16.34
N ILE A 27 -0.96 11.91 -16.37
CA ILE A 27 0.22 11.12 -16.73
C ILE A 27 0.70 10.33 -15.49
N PRO A 28 0.82 8.99 -15.59
CA PRO A 28 1.41 8.19 -14.52
C PRO A 28 2.85 8.60 -14.25
N PHE A 29 3.16 8.79 -12.97
CA PHE A 29 4.51 9.08 -12.51
C PHE A 29 5.18 7.79 -12.03
N TYR A 30 6.36 7.49 -12.56
CA TYR A 30 7.13 6.31 -12.21
C TYR A 30 8.12 6.59 -11.07
N HIS A 31 7.93 5.91 -9.95
CA HIS A 31 8.79 6.02 -8.77
C HIS A 31 9.93 4.99 -8.82
N SER A 32 11.01 5.34 -9.52
CA SER A 32 12.10 4.39 -9.80
C SER A 32 12.82 3.84 -8.57
N TRP A 33 12.81 4.57 -7.45
CA TRP A 33 13.47 4.21 -6.19
C TRP A 33 12.48 3.93 -5.06
N ALA A 34 11.25 3.57 -5.41
CA ALA A 34 10.22 3.21 -4.48
C ALA A 34 10.02 1.69 -4.38
N ALA A 35 9.62 1.25 -3.19
CA ALA A 35 9.06 -0.06 -2.93
C ALA A 35 7.75 0.10 -2.17
N ALA A 36 6.80 -0.78 -2.46
CA ALA A 36 5.55 -0.86 -1.71
C ALA A 36 5.66 -1.89 -0.60
N GLY A 37 5.15 -1.53 0.58
CA GLY A 37 5.05 -2.40 1.75
C GLY A 37 3.89 -3.40 1.67
N ALA A 38 3.52 -3.93 2.83
CA ALA A 38 2.36 -4.79 2.94
C ALA A 38 1.07 -3.97 2.81
N VAL A 39 0.01 -4.61 2.29
CA VAL A 39 -1.34 -4.06 2.37
C VAL A 39 -1.95 -4.55 3.66
N GLU A 40 -2.39 -3.63 4.49
CA GLU A 40 -3.08 -3.91 5.74
C GLU A 40 -4.51 -3.43 5.64
N GLN A 41 -5.49 -4.31 5.86
CA GLN A 41 -6.89 -3.93 5.86
C GLN A 41 -7.63 -4.67 6.98
N PRO A 42 -8.04 -3.97 8.03
CA PRO A 42 -8.93 -4.53 9.03
C PRO A 42 -10.28 -4.88 8.38
N VAL A 43 -10.69 -6.15 8.53
CA VAL A 43 -11.95 -6.67 7.96
C VAL A 43 -13.13 -6.63 8.93
N GLY A 44 -12.95 -5.93 10.05
CA GLY A 44 -13.92 -5.81 11.13
C GLY A 44 -13.94 -7.03 12.07
N ASP A 45 -14.42 -6.80 13.30
CA ASP A 45 -14.58 -7.85 14.30
C ASP A 45 -15.86 -8.66 14.06
N VAL A 46 -15.83 -9.94 14.44
CA VAL A 46 -17.00 -10.81 14.47
C VAL A 46 -17.60 -10.75 15.88
N THR A 47 -18.77 -10.12 16.02
CA THR A 47 -19.50 -10.09 17.29
C THR A 47 -20.53 -11.21 17.31
N ARG A 48 -20.42 -12.13 18.28
CA ARG A 48 -21.41 -13.20 18.48
C ARG A 48 -22.66 -12.64 19.14
N VAL A 49 -23.81 -13.00 18.59
CA VAL A 49 -25.12 -12.76 19.19
C VAL A 49 -25.50 -14.01 19.97
N GLU A 50 -25.63 -13.86 21.28
CA GLU A 50 -25.90 -14.95 22.20
C GLU A 50 -27.33 -14.84 22.75
N ALA A 51 -27.97 -15.98 22.98
CA ALA A 51 -29.24 -16.08 23.68
C ALA A 51 -29.08 -17.04 24.88
N PRO A 52 -29.82 -16.84 25.99
CA PRO A 52 -29.81 -17.78 27.10
C PRO A 52 -30.14 -19.19 26.60
N SER A 53 -29.36 -20.18 27.06
CA SER A 53 -29.56 -21.56 26.64
C SER A 53 -30.92 -22.09 27.13
N GLN A 54 -31.59 -22.84 26.26
CA GLN A 54 -32.88 -23.46 26.60
C GLN A 54 -32.74 -24.66 27.52
N THR A 55 -31.51 -25.21 27.65
CA THR A 55 -31.26 -26.48 28.34
C THR A 55 -30.45 -26.34 29.63
N GLU A 56 -29.75 -25.22 29.83
CA GLU A 56 -28.88 -25.02 31.01
C GLU A 56 -28.96 -23.58 31.52
N TYR A 57 -29.28 -23.42 32.81
CA TYR A 57 -29.32 -22.11 33.44
C TYR A 57 -27.91 -21.50 33.58
N GLY A 58 -27.75 -20.25 33.12
CA GLY A 58 -26.49 -19.52 33.17
C GLY A 58 -25.57 -19.78 31.97
N ALA A 59 -25.96 -20.66 31.05
CA ALA A 59 -25.30 -20.86 29.76
C ALA A 59 -25.94 -19.99 28.67
N PHE A 60 -25.18 -19.70 27.62
CA PHE A 60 -25.62 -18.92 26.47
C PHE A 60 -25.24 -19.65 25.17
N ASP A 61 -26.20 -19.78 24.27
CA ASP A 61 -26.02 -20.37 22.95
C ASP A 61 -25.80 -19.25 21.92
N VAL A 62 -24.84 -19.45 21.00
CA VAL A 62 -24.63 -18.52 19.89
C VAL A 62 -25.73 -18.72 18.87
N VAL A 63 -26.54 -17.68 18.66
CA VAL A 63 -27.71 -17.69 17.76
C VAL A 63 -27.49 -16.88 16.49
N GLY A 64 -26.39 -16.12 16.41
CA GLY A 64 -26.01 -15.38 15.21
C GLY A 64 -24.65 -14.70 15.35
N GLU A 65 -24.22 -14.06 14.27
CA GLU A 65 -22.98 -13.27 14.23
C GLU A 65 -23.25 -11.96 13.48
N VAL A 66 -22.64 -10.88 13.94
CA VAL A 66 -22.63 -9.57 13.30
C VAL A 66 -21.19 -9.24 12.92
N LEU A 67 -20.96 -8.96 11.64
CA LEU A 67 -19.67 -8.51 11.13
C LEU A 67 -19.57 -6.99 11.29
N GLY A 68 -18.45 -6.52 11.84
CA GLY A 68 -18.08 -5.11 11.87
C GLY A 68 -17.90 -4.52 10.47
N ALA A 69 -17.76 -3.19 10.40
CA ALA A 69 -17.52 -2.51 9.13
C ALA A 69 -16.11 -2.83 8.59
N LEU A 70 -16.01 -2.95 7.26
CA LEU A 70 -14.73 -3.03 6.57
C LEU A 70 -14.04 -1.66 6.64
N GLU A 71 -12.79 -1.63 7.08
CA GLU A 71 -12.00 -0.40 7.12
C GLU A 71 -11.24 -0.19 5.80
N ASN A 72 -10.69 1.01 5.61
CA ASN A 72 -9.86 1.30 4.45
C ASN A 72 -8.56 0.49 4.52
N ALA A 73 -8.08 0.05 3.35
CA ALA A 73 -6.76 -0.55 3.26
C ALA A 73 -5.68 0.54 3.37
N THR A 74 -4.63 0.24 4.11
CA THR A 74 -3.43 1.06 4.26
C THR A 74 -2.26 0.36 3.59
N ILE A 75 -1.37 1.15 2.98
CA ILE A 75 -0.13 0.66 2.41
C ILE A 75 0.96 1.72 2.59
N THR A 76 2.14 1.30 3.02
CA THR A 76 3.30 2.18 3.09
C THR A 76 4.11 2.11 1.79
N LEU A 77 4.43 3.27 1.21
CA LEU A 77 5.43 3.38 0.14
C LEU A 77 6.74 3.87 0.76
N SER A 78 7.82 3.12 0.56
CA SER A 78 9.17 3.51 0.98
C SER A 78 9.96 3.98 -0.24
N LEU A 79 10.48 5.19 -0.19
CA LEU A 79 11.26 5.81 -1.26
C LEU A 79 12.65 6.15 -0.75
N ARG A 80 13.67 6.06 -1.60
CA ARG A 80 14.99 6.62 -1.28
C ARG A 80 14.93 8.13 -1.29
N ASP A 81 15.37 8.77 -0.21
CA ASP A 81 15.52 10.22 -0.16
C ASP A 81 16.60 10.66 -1.16
N ARG A 82 16.39 11.83 -1.77
CA ARG A 82 17.20 12.33 -2.87
C ARG A 82 17.63 13.76 -2.57
N MET A 83 18.72 14.18 -3.21
CA MET A 83 19.16 15.58 -3.16
C MET A 83 18.20 16.57 -3.85
N THR A 84 17.14 16.07 -4.49
CA THR A 84 16.07 16.87 -5.11
C THR A 84 14.95 17.16 -4.12
N ALA A 85 13.96 17.95 -4.52
CA ALA A 85 12.75 18.09 -3.70
C ALA A 85 12.08 16.73 -3.47
N SER A 86 11.57 16.52 -2.26
CA SER A 86 10.80 15.33 -1.90
C SER A 86 9.47 15.33 -2.65
N GLU A 87 9.27 14.29 -3.47
CA GLU A 87 8.02 14.03 -4.17
C GLU A 87 6.94 13.56 -3.19
N VAL A 88 7.35 12.79 -2.18
CA VAL A 88 6.45 12.27 -1.13
C VAL A 88 5.82 13.42 -0.34
N LEU A 89 6.66 14.34 0.11
CA LEU A 89 6.21 15.47 0.91
C LEU A 89 5.30 16.42 0.12
N ASP A 90 5.43 16.46 -1.20
CA ASP A 90 4.53 17.21 -2.07
C ASP A 90 3.12 16.60 -2.06
N TYR A 91 2.97 15.27 -2.20
CA TYR A 91 1.68 14.58 -2.07
C TYR A 91 1.01 14.85 -0.71
N VAL A 92 1.79 14.76 0.38
CA VAL A 92 1.33 15.00 1.75
C VAL A 92 0.82 16.44 1.92
N LYS A 93 1.54 17.41 1.36
CA LYS A 93 1.17 18.83 1.46
C LYS A 93 -0.07 19.17 0.63
N ARG A 94 -0.25 18.56 -0.53
CA ARG A 94 -1.39 18.82 -1.42
C ARG A 94 -2.72 18.31 -0.84
N ARG A 95 -2.71 17.20 -0.09
CA ARG A 95 -3.91 16.55 0.49
C ARG A 95 -4.98 16.15 -0.54
N CYS A 96 -4.59 16.11 -1.81
CA CYS A 96 -5.43 15.66 -2.90
C CYS A 96 -5.45 14.13 -2.96
N PRO A 97 -6.56 13.52 -3.40
CA PRO A 97 -6.55 12.10 -3.70
C PRO A 97 -5.66 11.81 -4.93
N PHE A 98 -5.02 10.66 -4.92
CA PHE A 98 -4.22 10.14 -6.03
C PHE A 98 -4.40 8.63 -6.12
N ASP A 99 -4.05 8.05 -7.26
CA ASP A 99 -4.04 6.60 -7.39
C ASP A 99 -2.61 6.09 -7.26
N VAL A 100 -2.46 4.90 -6.68
CA VAL A 100 -1.19 4.17 -6.60
C VAL A 100 -1.35 2.84 -7.32
N GLN A 101 -0.40 2.51 -8.18
CA GLN A 101 -0.36 1.22 -8.85
C GLN A 101 0.96 0.50 -8.60
N ILE A 102 0.87 -0.77 -8.24
CA ILE A 102 2.03 -1.66 -8.06
C ILE A 102 2.02 -2.70 -9.16
N HIS A 103 2.91 -2.51 -10.12
CA HIS A 103 3.04 -3.36 -11.28
C HIS A 103 4.13 -4.40 -11.02
N HIS A 104 3.88 -5.67 -11.36
CA HIS A 104 4.84 -6.76 -11.28
C HIS A 104 4.99 -7.36 -12.67
N GLY A 105 6.23 -7.53 -13.12
CA GLY A 105 6.51 -8.07 -14.45
C GLY A 105 7.89 -8.70 -14.54
N VAL A 106 8.02 -9.68 -15.44
CA VAL A 106 9.30 -10.34 -15.75
C VAL A 106 9.82 -9.87 -17.11
N CYS A 107 11.07 -9.40 -17.15
CA CYS A 107 11.83 -9.13 -18.39
C CYS A 107 11.21 -8.10 -19.37
N GLN A 108 10.59 -7.03 -18.87
CA GLN A 108 10.08 -5.91 -19.67
C GLN A 108 10.72 -4.58 -19.24
N ASP A 109 10.51 -3.50 -20.01
CA ASP A 109 10.93 -2.16 -19.57
C ASP A 109 10.12 -1.76 -18.34
N PRO A 110 10.73 -1.64 -17.15
CA PRO A 110 10.00 -1.35 -15.93
C PRO A 110 9.41 0.07 -15.87
N ARG A 111 9.69 0.91 -16.86
CA ARG A 111 9.20 2.29 -16.96
C ARG A 111 7.94 2.40 -17.82
N ASP A 112 7.63 1.39 -18.61
CA ASP A 112 6.46 1.40 -19.49
C ASP A 112 5.22 1.10 -18.65
N PHE A 113 4.40 2.12 -18.42
CA PHE A 113 3.21 1.98 -17.59
C PHE A 113 2.19 1.00 -18.21
N ASP A 114 2.05 0.99 -19.54
CA ASP A 114 0.96 0.28 -20.24
C ASP A 114 1.32 -1.16 -20.64
N ALA A 115 2.61 -1.48 -20.81
CA ALA A 115 3.01 -2.73 -21.43
C ALA A 115 3.60 -3.78 -20.48
N GLY A 116 3.27 -5.06 -20.76
CA GLY A 116 4.12 -6.19 -20.35
C GLY A 116 4.07 -6.60 -18.88
N TRP A 117 3.08 -6.14 -18.11
CA TRP A 117 2.94 -6.49 -16.70
C TRP A 117 2.17 -7.79 -16.51
N ASP A 118 2.69 -8.66 -15.64
CA ASP A 118 2.04 -9.92 -15.28
C ASP A 118 0.95 -9.73 -14.23
N LYS A 119 1.10 -8.71 -13.37
CA LYS A 119 0.12 -8.38 -12.31
C LYS A 119 0.18 -6.91 -11.93
N ILE A 120 -0.98 -6.28 -11.85
CA ILE A 120 -1.13 -4.90 -11.38
C ILE A 120 -2.05 -4.89 -10.16
N ARG A 121 -1.65 -4.19 -9.11
CA ARG A 121 -2.50 -3.84 -7.97
C ARG A 121 -2.78 -2.35 -8.02
N VAL A 122 -4.04 -1.95 -7.93
CA VAL A 122 -4.46 -0.55 -8.03
C VAL A 122 -5.14 -0.15 -6.73
N PHE A 123 -4.69 0.97 -6.16
CA PHE A 123 -5.29 1.64 -5.02
C PHE A 123 -5.80 2.99 -5.49
N GLU A 124 -7.11 3.06 -5.72
CA GLU A 124 -7.76 4.26 -6.23
C GLU A 124 -8.15 5.19 -5.10
N ASN A 125 -8.14 6.51 -5.36
CA ASN A 125 -8.56 7.53 -4.39
C ASN A 125 -7.81 7.43 -3.05
N ALA A 126 -6.54 7.05 -3.10
CA ALA A 126 -5.65 7.02 -1.96
C ALA A 126 -5.41 8.43 -1.42
N ARG A 127 -5.18 8.54 -0.11
CA ARG A 127 -4.87 9.80 0.57
C ARG A 127 -3.72 9.56 1.52
N ALA A 128 -2.74 10.45 1.47
CA ALA A 128 -1.64 10.46 2.42
C ALA A 128 -2.18 10.69 3.84
N THR A 129 -1.97 9.72 4.72
CA THR A 129 -2.29 9.77 6.15
C THR A 129 -1.05 9.98 7.01
N GLY A 130 0.14 9.64 6.49
CA GLY A 130 1.39 9.74 7.21
C GLY A 130 2.59 10.09 6.33
N TYR A 131 3.60 10.70 6.97
CA TYR A 131 4.92 10.92 6.38
C TYR A 131 5.98 10.76 7.46
N SER A 132 7.02 9.98 7.17
CA SER A 132 8.19 9.83 8.02
C SER A 132 9.45 9.71 7.18
N THR A 133 10.60 9.85 7.84
CA THR A 133 11.90 9.52 7.26
C THR A 133 12.65 8.62 8.21
N SER A 134 13.63 7.88 7.69
CA SER A 134 14.71 7.37 8.53
C SER A 134 15.58 8.52 9.04
N GLU A 135 16.57 8.20 9.88
CA GLU A 135 17.52 9.19 10.39
C GLU A 135 18.19 9.97 9.25
N LEU A 136 18.15 11.30 9.32
CA LEU A 136 18.61 12.20 8.24
C LEU A 136 20.11 12.50 8.29
N GLY A 137 20.82 11.99 9.27
CA GLY A 137 22.23 12.25 9.44
C GLY A 137 22.89 11.29 10.41
N SER A 138 24.22 11.21 10.29
CA SER A 138 25.06 10.31 11.08
C SER A 138 26.00 11.13 11.95
N LEU A 139 26.17 10.73 13.21
CA LEU A 139 27.13 11.35 14.13
C LEU A 139 28.43 10.54 14.24
N ALA A 140 28.37 9.24 13.99
CA ALA A 140 29.54 8.37 13.88
C ALA A 140 29.52 7.61 12.55
N SER A 141 30.69 7.10 12.14
CA SER A 141 30.85 6.34 10.89
C SER A 141 30.06 5.02 10.88
N GLY A 142 29.68 4.50 12.05
CA GLY A 142 28.82 3.33 12.17
C GLY A 142 27.34 3.62 11.89
N ASP A 143 26.94 4.89 11.86
CA ASP A 143 25.55 5.32 11.68
C ASP A 143 25.27 5.72 10.22
N VAL A 144 26.22 5.50 9.31
CA VAL A 144 26.06 5.82 7.89
C VAL A 144 25.14 4.79 7.25
N ASP A 145 23.93 5.24 6.91
CA ASP A 145 22.92 4.42 6.26
C ASP A 145 22.24 5.21 5.11
N VAL A 146 21.46 4.50 4.31
CA VAL A 146 20.61 5.06 3.27
C VAL A 146 19.39 5.72 3.90
N ILE A 147 19.07 6.94 3.46
CA ILE A 147 17.90 7.66 3.94
C ILE A 147 16.67 7.24 3.13
N ASN A 148 15.60 6.88 3.83
CA ASN A 148 14.29 6.60 3.26
C ASN A 148 13.28 7.64 3.69
N GLU A 149 12.36 7.93 2.78
CA GLU A 149 11.08 8.58 3.06
C GLU A 149 9.99 7.50 3.03
N GLU A 150 9.02 7.60 3.93
CA GLU A 150 7.86 6.71 3.95
C GLU A 150 6.58 7.53 3.84
N LEU A 151 5.69 7.07 2.96
CA LEU A 151 4.34 7.58 2.78
C LEU A 151 3.36 6.51 3.24
N GLU A 152 2.44 6.89 4.11
CA GLU A 152 1.24 6.09 4.42
C GLU A 152 0.03 6.70 3.71
#